data_AF-A0A529Q9D8-F1
#
_entry.id   AF-A0A529Q9D8-F1
#
_cell.length_a   1.000
_cell.length_b   1.000
_cell.length_c   1.000
_cell.angle_alpha   90.00
_cell.angle_beta   90.00
_cell.angle_gamma   90.00
#
_symmetry.space_group_name_H-M   'P 1'
#
loop_
_entity.id
_entity.type
_entity.pdbx_description
1 polymer ?
#
loop_
_entity_poly.entity_id
_entity_poly.type
_entity_poly.pdbx_seq_one_letter_code
_entity_poly.pdbx_strand_id
1 'polypeptide(L)'
;AFFKLQHKKGDAGQEMIDQTLRLAEAKRLGIRITDEQVDAAYQRFASSNKMPLAKLDAIMSQSGVTREHFKEFIRAQMAWNQALSARYRSGEGGSVTEQDAVRRMLDKGGSKPTATEYMLQQVIFVVPASERAATLAKRKREADAMRARFSGCNTTREFAKGLIDVTVRDLG
;
A
#
# COMPACT_ATOMS: atom_id res chain seq x y z
N ALA A 1 30.00 8.69 4.38
CA ALA A 1 29.44 7.43 4.94
C ALA A 1 27.98 7.61 5.42
N PHE A 2 27.61 8.74 6.03
CA PHE A 2 26.20 9.08 6.31
C PHE A 2 25.25 8.95 5.09
N PHE A 3 25.69 9.41 3.92
CA PHE A 3 24.94 9.25 2.65
C PHE A 3 24.67 7.80 2.25
N LYS A 4 25.53 6.85 2.64
CA LYS A 4 25.29 5.43 2.38
C LYS A 4 24.12 4.90 3.20
N LEU A 5 23.93 5.41 4.43
CA LEU A 5 22.76 5.10 5.25
C LEU A 5 21.47 5.69 4.66
N GLN A 6 21.57 6.85 4.00
CA GLN A 6 20.44 7.53 3.38
C GLN A 6 20.10 7.05 1.97
N HIS A 7 20.92 6.17 1.37
CA HIS A 7 20.78 5.72 -0.02
C HIS A 7 20.69 6.88 -1.04
N LYS A 8 21.29 8.04 -0.74
CA LYS A 8 21.29 9.23 -1.61
C LYS A 8 22.66 9.45 -2.25
N LYS A 9 22.68 9.75 -3.56
CA LYS A 9 23.84 10.34 -4.26
C LYS A 9 23.73 11.85 -4.11
N GLY A 10 24.48 12.44 -3.18
CA GLY A 10 24.42 13.90 -2.92
C GLY A 10 25.76 14.45 -2.42
N ASP A 11 25.91 15.76 -2.56
CA ASP A 11 27.02 16.53 -2.00
C ASP A 11 26.77 16.83 -0.51
N ALA A 12 27.77 16.56 0.33
CA ALA A 12 27.73 16.82 1.76
C ALA A 12 27.52 18.30 2.09
N GLY A 13 28.14 19.20 1.31
CA GLY A 13 28.00 20.64 1.51
C GLY A 13 26.56 21.08 1.30
N GLN A 14 25.95 20.68 0.18
CA GLN A 14 24.57 21.04 -0.14
C GLN A 14 23.56 20.50 0.88
N GLU A 15 23.70 19.26 1.34
CA GLU A 15 22.76 18.72 2.32
C GLU A 15 22.87 19.42 3.68
N MET A 16 24.08 19.85 4.09
CA MET A 16 24.23 20.67 5.31
C MET A 16 23.65 22.08 5.15
N ILE A 17 23.79 22.68 3.96
CA ILE A 17 23.15 23.95 3.62
C ILE A 17 21.63 23.80 3.72
N ASP A 18 21.06 22.79 3.07
CA ASP A 18 19.63 22.49 3.10
C ASP A 18 19.12 22.26 4.53
N GLN A 19 19.84 21.47 5.34
CA GLN A 19 19.48 21.24 6.74
C GLN A 19 19.46 22.55 7.55
N THR A 20 20.48 23.39 7.35
CA THR A 20 20.56 24.69 8.02
C THR A 20 19.40 25.59 7.62
N LEU A 21 19.06 25.65 6.33
CA LEU A 21 17.94 26.41 5.81
C LEU A 21 16.59 25.90 6.36
N ARG A 22 16.39 24.57 6.41
CA ARG A 22 15.18 23.96 6.97
C ARG A 22 15.01 24.31 8.45
N LEU A 23 16.08 24.28 9.23
CA LEU A 23 16.05 24.66 10.65
C LEU A 23 15.78 26.14 10.84
N ALA A 24 16.40 27.00 10.01
CA ALA A 24 16.16 28.45 10.04
C ALA A 24 14.69 28.78 9.73
N GLU A 25 14.11 28.13 8.72
CA GLU A 25 12.70 28.33 8.35
C GLU A 25 11.74 27.80 9.42
N ALA A 26 12.01 26.62 9.99
CA ALA A 26 11.22 26.10 11.09
C ALA A 26 11.22 27.06 12.29
N LYS A 27 12.40 27.62 12.62
CA LYS A 27 12.52 28.65 13.66
C LYS A 27 11.71 29.90 13.33
N ARG A 28 11.73 30.37 12.07
CA ARG A 28 10.92 31.52 11.61
C ARG A 28 9.41 31.26 11.79
N LEU A 29 8.97 30.02 11.60
CA LEU A 29 7.59 29.59 11.79
C LEU A 29 7.22 29.27 13.25
N GLY A 30 8.15 29.45 14.20
CA GLY A 30 7.93 29.13 15.62
C GLY A 30 7.84 27.63 15.91
N ILE A 31 8.30 26.78 15.00
CA ILE A 31 8.31 25.33 15.16
C ILE A 31 9.51 24.93 16.01
N ARG A 32 9.24 24.26 17.14
CA ARG A 32 10.26 23.72 18.02
C ARG A 32 10.04 22.23 18.23
N ILE A 33 11.05 21.44 17.88
CA ILE A 33 11.09 20.00 18.15
C ILE A 33 11.85 19.79 19.46
N THR A 34 11.20 19.13 20.41
CA THR A 34 11.75 18.82 21.74
C THR A 34 12.77 17.68 21.67
N ASP A 35 13.63 17.57 22.66
CA ASP A 35 14.65 16.53 22.71
C ASP A 35 14.02 15.15 22.91
N GLU A 36 12.94 15.07 23.68
CA GLU A 36 12.16 13.84 23.88
C GLU A 36 11.56 13.33 22.55
N GLN A 37 11.09 14.24 21.70
CA GLN A 37 10.58 13.88 20.37
C GLN A 37 11.68 13.32 19.46
N VAL A 38 12.88 13.90 19.53
CA VAL A 38 14.06 13.44 18.77
C VAL A 38 14.51 12.08 19.29
N ASP A 39 14.57 11.88 20.60
CA ASP A 39 14.98 10.63 21.23
C ASP A 39 14.01 9.49 20.92
N ALA A 40 12.71 9.76 20.99
CA ALA A 40 11.70 8.80 20.59
C ALA A 40 11.80 8.46 19.09
N ALA A 41 12.09 9.43 18.23
CA ALA A 41 12.30 9.20 16.80
C ALA A 41 13.57 8.37 16.53
N TYR A 42 14.65 8.64 17.27
CA TYR A 42 15.89 7.88 17.20
C TYR A 42 15.69 6.42 17.62
N GLN A 43 14.95 6.18 18.72
CA GLN A 43 14.58 4.84 19.15
C GLN A 43 13.69 4.11 18.13
N ARG A 44 12.71 4.81 17.54
CA ARG A 44 11.88 4.26 16.46
C ARG A 44 12.73 3.87 15.25
N PHE A 45 13.71 4.69 14.87
CA PHE A 45 14.61 4.37 13.77
C PHE A 45 15.36 3.05 14.01
N ALA A 46 15.93 2.86 15.20
CA ALA A 46 16.60 1.62 15.57
C ALA A 46 15.64 0.41 15.53
N SER A 47 14.43 0.59 16.09
CA SER A 47 13.40 -0.46 16.17
C SER A 47 12.89 -0.88 14.78
N SER A 48 12.64 0.08 13.88
CA SER A 48 12.24 -0.18 12.49
C SER A 48 13.31 -0.93 11.70
N ASN A 49 14.59 -0.73 12.05
CA ASN A 49 15.72 -1.46 11.48
C ASN A 49 16.06 -2.75 12.25
N LYS A 50 15.19 -3.19 13.16
CA LYS A 50 15.32 -4.43 13.96
C LYS A 50 16.66 -4.53 14.69
N MET A 51 17.15 -3.42 15.24
CA MET A 51 18.41 -3.38 15.99
C MET A 51 18.30 -2.61 17.31
N PRO A 52 19.05 -3.02 18.35
CA PRO A 52 19.18 -2.23 19.57
C PRO A 52 19.90 -0.89 19.32
N LEU A 53 19.64 0.12 20.16
CA LEU A 53 20.30 1.44 20.08
C LEU A 53 21.82 1.34 20.10
N ALA A 54 22.39 0.54 21.01
CA ALA A 54 23.84 0.34 21.10
C ALA A 54 24.46 -0.19 19.79
N LYS A 55 23.72 -1.02 19.04
CA LYS A 55 24.17 -1.53 17.74
C LYS A 55 24.10 -0.44 16.66
N LEU A 56 23.06 0.39 16.69
CA LEU A 56 22.95 1.55 15.80
C LEU A 56 24.09 2.55 16.03
N ASP A 57 24.39 2.88 17.29
CA ASP A 57 25.50 3.75 17.66
C ASP A 57 26.84 3.21 17.13
N ALA A 58 27.10 1.92 17.31
CA ALA A 58 28.32 1.28 16.82
C ALA A 58 28.46 1.39 15.29
N ILE A 59 27.37 1.12 14.54
CA ILE A 59 27.35 1.21 13.07
C ILE A 59 27.59 2.65 12.61
N MET A 60 26.96 3.62 13.27
CA MET A 60 27.11 5.04 12.95
C MET A 60 28.53 5.53 13.25
N SER A 61 29.10 5.15 14.38
CA SER A 61 30.47 5.50 14.76
C SER A 61 31.49 4.95 13.78
N GLN A 62 31.33 3.70 13.30
CA GLN A 62 32.17 3.13 12.23
C GLN A 62 32.09 3.93 10.93
N SER A 63 30.94 4.57 10.71
CA SER A 63 30.68 5.45 9.57
C SER A 63 31.09 6.90 9.82
N GLY A 64 31.75 7.21 10.94
CA GLY A 64 32.15 8.58 11.30
C GLY A 64 30.99 9.52 11.58
N VAL A 65 29.81 9.00 11.92
CA VAL A 65 28.62 9.77 12.26
C VAL A 65 28.37 9.64 13.77
N THR A 66 28.35 10.76 14.48
CA THR A 66 28.03 10.75 15.92
C THR A 66 26.53 10.64 16.15
N ARG A 67 26.15 10.12 17.31
CA ARG A 67 24.74 10.04 17.75
C ARG A 67 24.11 11.44 17.72
N GLU A 68 24.83 12.42 18.23
CA GLU A 68 24.40 13.82 18.32
C GLU A 68 24.11 14.39 16.94
N HIS A 69 25.01 14.19 15.97
CA HIS A 69 24.80 14.68 14.61
C HIS A 69 23.55 14.08 13.96
N PHE A 70 23.30 12.79 14.17
CA PHE A 70 22.13 12.14 13.62
C PHE A 70 20.83 12.57 14.30
N LYS A 71 20.86 12.82 15.62
CA LYS A 71 19.74 13.43 16.33
C LYS A 71 19.43 14.82 15.78
N GLU A 72 20.44 15.62 15.49
CA GLU A 72 20.30 16.94 14.84
C GLU A 72 19.66 16.83 13.45
N PHE A 73 20.08 15.82 12.68
CA PHE A 73 19.48 15.52 11.39
C PHE A 73 17.99 15.13 11.50
N ILE A 74 17.66 14.26 12.46
CA ILE A 74 16.27 13.89 12.75
C ILE A 74 15.47 15.14 13.11
N ARG A 75 16.02 16.02 13.96
CA ARG A 75 15.39 17.28 14.34
C ARG A 75 15.08 18.15 13.13
N ALA A 76 16.04 18.32 12.22
CA ALA A 76 15.86 19.07 10.98
C ALA A 76 14.76 18.49 10.09
N GLN A 77 14.70 17.16 9.92
CA GLN A 77 13.63 16.52 9.15
C GLN A 77 12.24 16.68 9.78
N MET A 78 12.14 16.50 11.10
CA MET A 78 10.88 16.66 11.81
C MET A 78 10.36 18.09 11.74
N ALA A 79 11.25 19.06 11.96
CA ALA A 79 10.95 20.48 11.89
C ALA A 79 10.47 20.86 10.48
N TRP A 80 11.14 20.35 9.43
CA TRP A 80 10.73 20.58 8.06
C TRP A 80 9.36 19.98 7.72
N ASN A 81 9.08 18.76 8.14
CA ASN A 81 7.76 18.14 7.92
C ASN A 81 6.64 18.93 8.59
N GLN A 82 6.88 19.46 9.79
CA GLN A 82 5.92 20.34 10.47
C GLN A 82 5.76 21.68 9.73
N ALA A 83 6.85 22.26 9.22
CA ALA A 83 6.82 23.51 8.44
C ALA A 83 6.00 23.34 7.15
N LEU A 84 6.23 22.24 6.44
CA LEU A 84 5.49 21.89 5.24
C LEU A 84 3.99 21.68 5.57
N SER A 85 3.69 20.96 6.64
CA SER A 85 2.31 20.75 7.09
C SER A 85 1.62 22.06 7.48
N ALA A 86 2.34 22.98 8.14
CA ALA A 86 1.81 24.30 8.48
C ALA A 86 1.51 25.11 7.21
N ARG A 87 2.42 25.13 6.24
CA ARG A 87 2.23 25.77 4.93
C ARG A 87 1.03 25.22 4.17
N TYR A 88 0.85 23.90 4.15
CA TYR A 88 -0.29 23.28 3.47
C TYR A 88 -1.63 23.59 4.15
N ARG A 89 -1.65 23.77 5.48
CA ARG A 89 -2.85 24.20 6.20
C ARG A 89 -3.15 25.69 6.02
N SER A 90 -2.11 26.52 5.85
CA SER A 90 -2.25 27.97 5.78
C SER A 90 -2.35 28.53 4.34
N GLY A 91 -2.17 27.71 3.31
CA GLY A 91 -2.25 28.12 1.91
C GLY A 91 -3.20 27.26 1.08
N GLU A 92 -3.48 27.68 -0.16
CA GLU A 92 -4.32 27.02 -1.17
C GLU A 92 -3.98 25.53 -1.48
N GLY A 93 -2.89 24.98 -0.93
CA GLY A 93 -2.44 23.61 -1.22
C GLY A 93 -3.12 22.50 -0.42
N GLY A 94 -4.01 22.82 0.54
CA GLY A 94 -4.61 21.85 1.47
C GLY A 94 -5.97 21.29 1.06
N SER A 95 -6.77 22.05 0.30
CA SER A 95 -7.96 21.51 -0.34
C SER A 95 -7.68 21.41 -1.83
N VAL A 96 -7.64 20.20 -2.37
CA VAL A 96 -8.05 20.05 -3.77
C VAL A 96 -9.45 20.63 -3.80
N THR A 97 -9.62 21.82 -4.37
CA THR A 97 -10.93 22.40 -4.53
C THR A 97 -11.75 21.40 -5.36
N GLU A 98 -13.07 21.34 -5.17
CA GLU A 98 -13.91 20.48 -6.00
C GLU A 98 -13.64 20.75 -7.50
N GLN A 99 -13.32 21.99 -7.84
CA GLN A 99 -12.92 22.42 -9.18
C GLN A 99 -11.59 21.81 -9.65
N ASP A 100 -10.57 21.72 -8.80
CA ASP A 100 -9.31 21.06 -9.15
C ASP A 100 -9.46 19.54 -9.26
N ALA A 101 -10.32 18.93 -8.43
CA ALA A 101 -10.65 17.51 -8.54
C ALA A 101 -11.37 17.23 -9.86
N VAL A 102 -12.38 18.05 -10.20
CA VAL A 102 -13.13 17.96 -11.46
C VAL A 102 -12.21 18.19 -12.66
N ARG A 103 -11.33 19.20 -12.63
CA ARG A 103 -10.31 19.40 -13.69
C ARG A 103 -9.41 18.18 -13.85
N ARG A 104 -8.87 17.63 -12.77
CA ARG A 104 -8.02 16.41 -12.83
C ARG A 104 -8.80 15.17 -13.31
N MET A 105 -10.09 15.07 -13.02
CA MET A 105 -10.96 14.00 -13.55
C MET A 105 -11.25 14.19 -15.05
N LEU A 106 -11.44 15.43 -15.50
CA LEU A 106 -11.67 15.78 -16.91
C LEU A 106 -10.39 15.64 -17.75
N ASP A 107 -9.23 16.06 -17.23
CA ASP A 107 -7.91 15.93 -17.88
C ASP A 107 -7.50 14.46 -18.09
N LYS A 108 -7.99 13.55 -17.23
CA LYS A 108 -7.83 12.09 -17.39
C LYS A 108 -8.88 11.44 -18.29
N GLY A 109 -9.65 12.23 -19.03
CA GLY A 109 -10.55 11.74 -20.08
C GLY A 109 -11.95 11.34 -19.62
N GLY A 110 -12.38 11.71 -18.41
CA GLY A 110 -13.77 11.52 -17.95
C GLY A 110 -14.26 10.07 -17.88
N SER A 111 -13.42 9.08 -18.18
CA SER A 111 -13.74 7.67 -18.06
C SER A 111 -13.81 7.30 -16.59
N LYS A 112 -15.04 7.33 -16.06
CA LYS A 112 -15.39 6.75 -14.76
C LYS A 112 -14.73 5.37 -14.65
N PRO A 113 -14.00 5.05 -13.57
CA PRO A 113 -13.42 3.72 -13.41
C PRO A 113 -14.55 2.69 -13.53
N THR A 114 -14.56 1.93 -14.62
CA THR A 114 -15.49 0.82 -14.78
C THR A 114 -14.92 -0.35 -14.00
N ALA A 115 -15.47 -0.60 -12.83
CA ALA A 115 -15.26 -1.85 -12.13
C ALA A 115 -16.13 -2.90 -12.82
N THR A 116 -15.51 -3.82 -13.57
CA THR A 116 -16.20 -4.99 -14.10
C THR A 116 -16.40 -5.97 -12.94
N GLU A 117 -17.62 -6.02 -12.41
CA GLU A 117 -18.03 -7.02 -11.43
C GLU A 117 -18.46 -8.30 -12.16
N TYR A 118 -17.96 -9.44 -11.69
CA TYR A 118 -18.32 -10.75 -12.22
C TYR A 118 -19.17 -11.47 -11.20
N MET A 119 -20.29 -12.01 -11.66
CA MET A 119 -21.08 -12.99 -10.90
C MET A 119 -20.73 -14.40 -11.39
N LEU A 120 -20.14 -15.21 -10.51
CA LEU A 120 -19.67 -16.55 -10.81
C LEU A 120 -20.59 -17.60 -10.18
N GLN A 121 -20.93 -18.62 -10.96
CA GLN A 121 -21.64 -19.82 -10.48
C GLN A 121 -20.83 -21.06 -10.78
N GLN A 122 -20.70 -21.93 -9.78
CA GLN A 122 -20.08 -23.23 -9.90
C GLN A 122 -21.15 -24.33 -9.93
N VAL A 123 -21.13 -25.13 -10.99
CA VAL A 123 -21.96 -26.34 -11.10
C VAL A 123 -21.11 -27.57 -10.83
N ILE A 124 -21.48 -28.35 -9.82
CA ILE A 124 -20.69 -29.46 -9.29
C ILE A 124 -21.44 -30.76 -9.58
N PHE A 125 -20.84 -31.62 -10.40
CA PHE A 125 -21.31 -32.98 -10.63
C PHE A 125 -20.57 -33.91 -9.67
N VAL A 126 -21.29 -34.46 -8.68
CA VAL A 126 -20.69 -35.35 -7.70
C VAL A 126 -20.44 -36.72 -8.35
N VAL A 127 -19.29 -37.32 -8.02
CA VAL A 127 -18.90 -38.68 -8.41
C VAL A 127 -18.44 -39.41 -7.14
N PRO A 128 -19.18 -40.42 -6.66
CA PRO A 128 -18.77 -41.20 -5.50
C PRO A 128 -17.41 -41.85 -5.73
N ALA A 129 -16.55 -41.86 -4.71
CA ALA A 129 -15.20 -42.40 -4.83
C ALA A 129 -15.19 -43.89 -5.18
N SER A 130 -16.15 -44.66 -4.66
CA SER A 130 -16.36 -46.09 -4.94
C SER A 130 -16.71 -46.39 -6.40
N GLU A 131 -17.36 -45.46 -7.10
CA GLU A 131 -17.89 -45.67 -8.45
C GLU A 131 -17.10 -44.93 -9.53
N ARG A 132 -16.03 -44.20 -9.15
CA ARG A 132 -15.29 -43.31 -10.04
C ARG A 132 -14.86 -43.99 -11.34
N ALA A 133 -14.32 -45.20 -11.29
CA ALA A 133 -13.86 -45.92 -12.49
C ALA A 133 -15.00 -46.24 -13.46
N ALA A 134 -16.20 -46.50 -12.95
CA ALA A 134 -17.37 -46.88 -13.74
C ALA A 134 -18.15 -45.66 -14.26
N THR A 135 -18.25 -44.59 -13.47
CA THR A 135 -19.20 -43.49 -13.75
C THR A 135 -18.55 -42.19 -14.21
N LEU A 136 -17.23 -42.00 -14.02
CA LEU A 136 -16.56 -40.73 -14.35
C LEU A 136 -16.75 -40.31 -15.81
N ALA A 137 -16.60 -41.22 -16.77
CA ALA A 137 -16.76 -40.91 -18.19
C ALA A 137 -18.21 -40.51 -18.52
N LYS A 138 -19.20 -41.14 -17.89
CA LYS A 138 -20.62 -40.79 -18.03
C LYS A 138 -20.90 -39.40 -17.45
N ARG A 139 -20.44 -39.13 -16.23
CA ARG A 139 -20.64 -37.86 -15.53
C ARG A 139 -19.94 -36.69 -16.23
N LYS A 140 -18.78 -36.93 -16.85
CA LYS A 140 -18.11 -35.96 -17.72
C LYS A 140 -18.98 -35.60 -18.94
N ARG A 141 -19.53 -36.59 -19.65
CA ARG A 141 -20.43 -36.36 -20.79
C ARG A 141 -21.68 -35.57 -20.40
N GLU A 142 -22.25 -35.84 -19.24
CA GLU A 142 -23.40 -35.09 -18.71
C GLU A 142 -23.05 -33.63 -18.42
N ALA A 143 -21.88 -33.37 -17.83
CA ALA A 143 -21.38 -32.01 -17.59
C ALA A 143 -21.10 -31.26 -18.91
N ASP A 144 -20.48 -31.92 -19.89
CA ASP A 144 -20.20 -31.33 -21.20
C ASP A 144 -21.50 -31.04 -21.98
N ALA A 145 -22.51 -31.92 -21.88
CA ALA A 145 -23.82 -31.70 -22.47
C ALA A 145 -24.59 -30.54 -21.81
N MET A 146 -24.48 -30.40 -20.48
CA MET A 146 -25.05 -29.24 -19.77
C MET A 146 -24.35 -27.96 -20.21
N ARG A 147 -23.01 -27.96 -20.32
CA ARG A 147 -22.23 -26.82 -20.79
C ARG A 147 -22.65 -26.37 -22.19
N ALA A 148 -22.89 -27.30 -23.11
CA ALA A 148 -23.31 -26.98 -24.47
C ALA A 148 -24.68 -26.30 -24.55
N ARG A 149 -25.54 -26.52 -23.55
CA ARG A 149 -26.91 -25.97 -23.47
C ARG A 149 -27.03 -24.77 -22.52
N PHE A 150 -25.92 -24.37 -21.90
CA PHE A 150 -25.89 -23.31 -20.90
C PHE A 150 -26.13 -21.94 -21.54
N SER A 151 -27.22 -21.28 -21.16
CA SER A 151 -27.63 -19.99 -21.71
C SER A 151 -27.43 -18.80 -20.76
N GLY A 152 -27.17 -19.05 -19.47
CA GLY A 152 -26.85 -18.01 -18.49
C GLY A 152 -27.16 -18.42 -17.05
N CYS A 153 -26.70 -17.60 -16.10
CA CYS A 153 -26.82 -17.87 -14.65
C CYS A 153 -28.27 -18.04 -14.16
N ASN A 154 -29.23 -17.42 -14.87
CA ASN A 154 -30.65 -17.48 -14.52
C ASN A 154 -31.27 -18.87 -14.74
N THR A 155 -30.74 -19.66 -15.69
CA THR A 155 -31.29 -20.97 -16.05
C THR A 155 -30.54 -22.13 -15.37
N THR A 156 -29.39 -21.87 -14.73
CA THR A 156 -28.52 -22.87 -14.10
C THR A 156 -29.26 -23.79 -13.13
N ARG A 157 -30.10 -23.20 -12.26
CA ARG A 157 -30.83 -23.94 -11.21
C ARG A 157 -31.95 -24.80 -11.78
N GLU A 158 -32.62 -24.33 -12.83
CA GLU A 158 -33.68 -25.09 -13.51
C GLU A 158 -33.10 -26.31 -14.23
N PHE A 159 -31.98 -26.14 -14.94
CA PHE A 159 -31.26 -27.25 -15.57
C PHE A 159 -30.71 -28.25 -14.55
N ALA A 160 -30.16 -27.78 -13.43
CA ALA A 160 -29.61 -28.65 -12.39
C ALA A 160 -30.67 -29.52 -11.69
N LYS A 161 -31.91 -29.05 -11.56
CA LYS A 161 -33.02 -29.83 -10.94
C LYS A 161 -33.32 -31.14 -11.68
N GLY A 162 -33.06 -31.19 -12.98
CA GLY A 162 -33.28 -32.39 -13.80
C GLY A 162 -32.11 -33.39 -13.77
N LEU A 163 -31.03 -33.08 -13.04
CA LEU A 163 -29.80 -33.88 -13.03
C LEU A 163 -29.56 -34.48 -11.64
N ILE A 164 -29.21 -35.76 -11.62
CA ILE A 164 -28.89 -36.48 -10.38
C ILE A 164 -27.52 -36.01 -9.86
N ASP A 165 -27.43 -35.77 -8.55
CA ASP A 165 -26.19 -35.42 -7.84
C ASP A 165 -25.45 -34.21 -8.41
N VAL A 166 -26.21 -33.17 -8.77
CA VAL A 166 -25.68 -31.88 -9.25
C VAL A 166 -26.02 -30.76 -8.26
N THR A 167 -25.02 -29.97 -7.88
CA THR A 167 -25.18 -28.81 -6.98
C THR A 167 -24.74 -27.53 -7.67
N VAL A 168 -25.51 -26.45 -7.51
CA VAL A 168 -25.16 -25.11 -8.00
C VAL A 168 -24.78 -24.23 -6.82
N ARG A 169 -23.58 -23.64 -6.86
CA ARG A 169 -23.01 -22.76 -5.84
C ARG A 169 -22.69 -21.39 -6.42
N ASP A 170 -23.24 -20.33 -5.84
CA ASP A 170 -22.89 -18.95 -6.19
C ASP A 170 -21.57 -18.56 -5.51
N LEU A 171 -20.70 -17.84 -6.24
CA LEU A 171 -19.34 -17.48 -5.80
C LEU A 171 -19.11 -15.96 -5.68
N GLY A 172 -20.18 -15.16 -5.78
CA GLY A 172 -20.12 -13.71 -5.89
C GLY A 172 -20.35 -13.31 -7.33
#